data_AF-A0A3E2HGZ0-F1
#
_entry.id   AF-A0A3E2HGZ0-F1
#
_cell.length_a   1.000
_cell.length_b   1.000
_cell.length_c   1.000
_cell.angle_alpha   90.00
_cell.angle_beta   90.00
_cell.angle_gamma   90.00
#
_symmetry.space_group_name_H-M   'P 1'
#
loop_
_entity.id
_entity.type
_entity.pdbx_description
1 polymer ?
#
loop_
_entity_poly.entity_id
_entity_poly.type
_entity_poly.pdbx_seq_one_letter_code
_entity_poly.pdbx_strand_id
1 'polypeptide(L)' 'MVGFDHITAEFTPEFSAVKDLAEELRNVLFRSRDLAPFTGTYKDYNIMYDGMINAFDKAISHLEKR' A
#
# COMPACT_ATOMS: atom_id res chain seq x y z
N MET A 1 10.03 -14.20 9.91
CA MET A 1 8.95 -13.19 10.06
C MET A 1 8.13 -13.25 8.79
N VAL A 2 6.82 -13.52 8.90
CA VAL A 2 5.95 -13.60 7.71
C VAL A 2 5.63 -12.17 7.29
N GLY A 3 6.09 -11.75 6.10
CA GLY A 3 5.89 -10.40 5.56
C GLY A 3 4.47 -10.22 5.01
N PHE A 4 4.05 -8.99 4.70
CA PHE A 4 2.68 -8.66 4.27
C PHE A 4 2.14 -9.51 3.10
N ASP A 5 3.04 -10.06 2.28
CA ASP A 5 2.77 -10.94 1.14
C ASP A 5 1.84 -12.13 1.46
N HIS A 6 1.86 -12.64 2.70
CA HIS A 6 0.93 -13.73 3.11
C HIS A 6 -0.53 -13.27 3.09
N ILE A 7 -0.80 -12.02 3.47
CA ILE A 7 -2.15 -11.45 3.47
C ILE A 7 -2.61 -11.24 2.03
N THR A 8 -1.75 -10.72 1.16
CA THR A 8 -2.07 -10.56 -0.27
C THR A 8 -2.19 -11.88 -1.02
N ALA A 9 -1.58 -12.96 -0.52
CA ALA A 9 -1.74 -14.30 -1.06
C ALA A 9 -3.15 -14.86 -0.82
N GLU A 10 -3.85 -14.41 0.21
CA GLU A 10 -5.24 -14.81 0.52
C GLU A 10 -6.28 -14.15 -0.39
N PHE A 11 -5.90 -13.16 -1.20
CA PHE A 11 -6.85 -12.50 -2.11
C PHE A 11 -7.29 -13.47 -3.20
N THR A 12 -8.58 -13.45 -3.53
CA THR A 12 -9.13 -14.24 -4.63
C THR A 12 -8.58 -13.75 -5.98
N PRO A 13 -8.59 -14.59 -7.04
CA PRO A 13 -8.05 -14.22 -8.35
C PRO A 13 -8.65 -12.95 -8.95
N GLU A 14 -9.92 -12.66 -8.66
CA GLU A 14 -10.64 -11.46 -9.10
C GLU A 14 -10.00 -10.18 -8.56
N PHE A 15 -9.32 -10.25 -7.41
CA PHE A 15 -8.61 -9.15 -6.77
C PHE A 15 -7.09 -9.17 -7.00
N SER A 16 -6.61 -9.99 -7.95
CA SER A 16 -5.19 -10.00 -8.31
C SER A 16 -4.66 -8.63 -8.73
N ALA A 17 -5.48 -7.83 -9.43
CA ALA A 17 -5.11 -6.50 -9.90
C ALA A 17 -4.93 -5.45 -8.79
N VAL A 18 -5.44 -5.69 -7.58
CA VAL A 18 -5.33 -4.76 -6.45
C VAL A 18 -4.27 -5.15 -5.42
N LYS A 19 -3.54 -6.26 -5.65
CA LYS A 19 -2.45 -6.70 -4.75
C LYS A 19 -1.35 -5.65 -4.65
N ASP A 20 -0.88 -5.15 -5.79
CA ASP A 20 0.15 -4.10 -5.86
C ASP A 20 -0.29 -2.83 -5.11
N LEU A 21 -1.57 -2.43 -5.26
CA LEU A 21 -2.15 -1.31 -4.54
C LEU A 21 -2.15 -1.55 -3.02
N ALA A 22 -2.52 -2.75 -2.57
CA ALA A 22 -2.53 -3.09 -1.14
C ALA A 22 -1.12 -3.03 -0.53
N GLU A 23 -0.10 -3.48 -1.26
CA GLU A 23 1.30 -3.38 -0.85
C GLU A 23 1.78 -1.92 -0.77
N GLU A 24 1.48 -1.10 -1.79
CA GLU A 24 1.81 0.33 -1.79
C GLU A 24 1.14 1.05 -0.61
N LEU A 25 -0.15 0.80 -0.36
CA LEU A 25 -0.88 1.38 0.78
C LEU A 25 -0.30 0.93 2.11
N ARG A 26 0.07 -0.35 2.26
CA ARG A 26 0.76 -0.84 3.46
C ARG A 26 2.06 -0.09 3.69
N ASN A 27 2.83 0.19 2.64
CA ASN A 27 4.10 0.92 2.75
C ASN A 27 3.89 2.40 3.07
N VAL A 28 2.84 3.03 2.55
CA VAL A 28 2.46 4.40 2.89
C VAL A 28 1.99 4.49 4.33
N LEU A 29 1.11 3.61 4.78
CA LEU A 29 0.52 3.68 6.12
C LEU A 29 1.50 3.22 7.20
N PHE A 30 2.27 2.17 6.92
CA PHE A 30 3.16 1.52 7.88
C PHE A 30 4.62 1.60 7.43
N ARG A 31 5.11 2.83 7.19
CA ARG A 31 6.53 3.08 6.93
C ARG A 31 7.35 2.53 8.10
N SER A 32 8.13 1.49 7.84
CA SER A 32 9.07 0.93 8.81
C SER A 32 10.34 1.79 8.83
N ARG A 33 10.54 2.55 9.90
CA ARG A 33 11.88 3.03 10.30
C ARG A 33 12.49 1.95 11.18
N ASP A 34 13.20 1.05 10.51
CA ASP A 34 14.15 0.06 11.01
C ASP A 34 13.69 -1.04 11.98
N LEU A 35 12.79 -0.84 12.95
CA LEU A 35 12.52 -1.88 13.97
C LEU A 35 11.07 -1.99 14.48
N ALA A 36 10.16 -1.09 14.09
CA ALA A 36 8.74 -1.21 14.38
C ALA A 36 7.91 -0.48 13.31
N PRO A 37 6.69 -0.95 12.99
CA PRO A 37 5.74 -0.15 12.22
C PRO A 37 5.55 1.19 12.94
N PHE A 38 5.71 2.30 12.21
CA PHE A 38 5.36 3.60 12.74
C PHE A 38 3.85 3.61 13.04
N THR A 39 3.49 3.56 14.32
CA THR A 39 2.10 3.63 14.81
C THR A 39 1.70 5.04 15.23
N GLY A 40 2.58 6.02 15.03
CA GLY A 40 2.34 7.42 15.36
C GLY A 40 1.52 8.15 14.31
N THR A 41 0.96 9.28 14.69
CA THR A 41 0.37 10.23 13.75
C THR A 41 1.48 10.88 12.93
N TYR A 42 1.33 10.89 11.60
CA TYR A 42 2.23 11.64 10.72
C TYR A 42 2.35 13.08 11.22
N LYS A 43 3.59 13.58 11.41
CA LYS A 43 3.82 15.00 11.71
C LYS A 43 3.35 15.90 10.57
N ASP A 44 3.45 15.37 9.34
CA ASP A 44 2.93 15.97 8.12
C ASP A 44 1.96 14.98 7.47
N TYR A 45 0.67 15.25 7.62
CA TYR A 45 -0.41 14.42 7.08
C TYR A 45 -0.41 14.35 5.56
N ASN A 46 0.10 15.39 4.88
CA ASN A 46 0.14 15.42 3.42
C ASN A 46 1.00 14.28 2.89
N ILE A 47 2.11 13.94 3.56
CA ILE A 47 2.96 12.80 3.17
C ILE A 47 2.18 11.48 3.14
N MET A 48 1.23 11.29 4.05
CA MET A 48 0.38 10.10 4.08
C MET A 48 -0.69 10.18 3.00
N TYR A 49 -1.45 11.27 2.95
CA TYR A 49 -2.56 11.42 2.01
C TYR A 49 -2.09 11.46 0.55
N ASP A 50 -1.06 12.25 0.24
CA ASP A 50 -0.45 12.29 -1.10
C ASP A 50 0.13 10.92 -1.49
N GLY A 51 0.71 10.21 -0.53
CA GLY A 51 1.18 8.84 -0.73
C GLY A 51 0.06 7.87 -1.11
N MET A 52 -1.08 7.96 -0.43
CA MET A 52 -2.26 7.14 -0.72
C MET A 52 -2.86 7.51 -2.08
N ILE A 53 -3.03 8.81 -2.35
CA ILE A 53 -3.57 9.31 -3.64
C ILE A 53 -2.71 8.80 -4.79
N ASN A 54 -1.38 8.95 -4.71
CA ASN A 54 -0.47 8.48 -5.75
C ASN A 54 -0.54 6.95 -5.95
N ALA A 55 -0.72 6.16 -4.88
CA ALA A 55 -0.88 4.72 -5.01
C ALA A 55 -2.15 4.35 -5.81
N PHE A 56 -3.26 5.03 -5.54
CA PHE A 56 -4.49 4.86 -6.32
C PHE A 56 -4.34 5.34 -7.77
N ASP A 57 -3.73 6.51 -8.01
CA ASP A 57 -3.52 7.04 -9.35
C ASP A 57 -2.70 6.09 -10.24
N LYS A 58 -1.66 5.46 -9.69
CA LYS A 58 -0.90 4.42 -10.39
C LYS A 58 -1.74 3.18 -10.68
N ALA A 59 -2.50 2.71 -9.70
CA ALA A 59 -3.35 1.52 -9.86
C ALA A 59 -4.39 1.75 -10.97
N ILE A 60 -5.03 2.92 -10.99
CA ILE A 60 -5.97 3.33 -12.04
C ILE A 60 -5.25 3.42 -13.39
N SER A 61 -4.10 4.08 -13.45
CA SER A 61 -3.30 4.20 -14.67
C SER A 61 -2.87 2.84 -15.26
N HIS A 62 -2.67 1.82 -14.42
CA HIS A 62 -2.38 0.45 -14.87
C HIS A 62 -3.62 -0.28 -15.40
N LEU A 63 -4.81 0.06 -14.90
CA LEU A 63 -6.07 -0.49 -15.42
C LEU A 63 -6.45 0.13 -16.76
N GLU A 64 -6.25 1.45 -16.94
CA GLU A 64 -6.57 2.15 -18.19
C GLU A 64 -5.65 1.77 -19.37
N LYS A 65 -4.49 1.16 -19.08
CA LYS A 65 -3.51 0.70 -20.08
C LYS A 65 -3.71 -0.76 -20.53
N ARG A 66 -4.72 -1.46 -19.98
CA ARG A 66 -5.07 -2.85 -20.32
C ARG A 66 -6.22 -2.90 -21.31
#